data_AF-Q5V7R3-F1
#
_entry.id   AF-Q5V7R3-F1
#
_cell.length_a   1.000
_cell.length_b   1.000
_cell.length_c   1.000
_cell.angle_alpha   90.00
_cell.angle_beta   90.00
_cell.angle_gamma   90.00
#
_symmetry.space_group_name_H-M   'P 1'
#
loop_
_entity.id
_entity.type
_entity.pdbx_description
1 polymer ?
#
loop_
_entity_poly.entity_id
_entity_poly.type
_entity_poly.pdbx_seq_one_letter_code
_entity_poly.pdbx_strand_id
1 'polypeptide(L)'
;MAEDEDQHTGFVPWSKRNTSFEEKVKEDLAGTAQDRLANVVSEYSKKWVIIETARKHEGEFGVTKGDFDRSQSVNDLRRLQTGLLKHVDRDKALTYIEFLLNTSWSECDGHKDRVADLMKMDDKIRRVLREERIMMELKPERDQLPLVETEDHLGRETETLYDPDEFGSFQFEKLADQSFVEADQRLRGLTKGERWEDELAGYNEAWELYEDGTFTFHIAEKLYNSLEAVTQKICVELEDWGDEGDSFGDYIEQMRGNGLFEPNGAMQHEWQQILKGVQTGVGRTGGDRKRHGRIDQDYAILLLHQVASFLGFIIKRYESEYGISS
;
A
#
# COMPACT_ATOMS: atom_id res chain seq x y z
N MET A 1 6.32 -59.75 19.57
CA MET A 1 4.85 -59.77 19.42
C MET A 1 4.35 -58.52 20.11
N ALA A 2 4.36 -57.41 19.37
CA ALA A 2 3.23 -56.82 18.63
C ALA A 2 2.69 -55.65 19.49
N GLU A 3 3.13 -54.42 19.20
CA GLU A 3 2.48 -53.44 18.31
C GLU A 3 1.25 -52.81 18.99
N ASP A 4 1.36 -51.50 19.29
CA ASP A 4 0.42 -50.50 18.77
C ASP A 4 1.03 -49.10 18.97
N GLU A 5 1.63 -48.61 17.90
CA GLU A 5 1.93 -47.19 17.68
C GLU A 5 0.63 -46.53 17.18
N ASP A 6 -0.01 -45.72 18.02
CA ASP A 6 -1.06 -44.83 17.55
C ASP A 6 -0.39 -43.54 17.03
N GLN A 7 -0.05 -43.58 15.74
CA GLN A 7 0.47 -42.44 14.98
C GLN A 7 -0.63 -41.37 14.85
N HIS A 8 -0.59 -40.34 15.70
CA HIS A 8 -1.36 -39.12 15.49
C HIS A 8 -0.77 -38.34 14.31
N THR A 9 -1.28 -38.65 13.11
CA THR A 9 -1.13 -37.78 11.93
C THR A 9 -1.73 -36.41 12.25
N GLY A 10 -0.93 -35.35 12.08
CA GLY A 10 -1.29 -33.93 12.26
C GLY A 10 -2.36 -33.43 11.28
N PHE A 11 -3.57 -33.98 11.36
CA PHE A 11 -4.69 -33.54 10.54
C PHE A 11 -5.35 -32.29 11.15
N VAL A 12 -5.07 -31.11 10.56
CA VAL A 12 -5.81 -29.89 10.86
C VAL A 12 -7.06 -29.80 9.96
N PRO A 13 -8.29 -29.71 10.49
CA PRO A 13 -9.52 -29.65 9.68
C PRO A 13 -9.60 -28.39 8.79
N TRP A 14 -10.19 -28.52 7.60
CA TRP A 14 -10.40 -27.43 6.63
C TRP A 14 -11.02 -26.16 7.26
N SER A 15 -11.96 -26.34 8.19
CA SER A 15 -12.63 -25.26 8.92
C SER A 15 -11.70 -24.44 9.83
N LYS A 16 -10.55 -24.97 10.22
CA LYS A 16 -9.52 -24.27 11.01
C LYS A 16 -8.37 -23.72 10.16
N ARG A 17 -8.23 -24.18 8.90
CA ARG A 17 -7.25 -23.63 7.93
C ARG A 17 -7.70 -22.30 7.33
N ASN A 18 -9.02 -22.05 7.31
CA ASN A 18 -9.65 -20.84 6.77
C ASN A 18 -10.19 -19.93 7.89
N THR A 19 -9.51 -19.87 9.05
CA THR A 19 -9.84 -18.86 10.05
C THR A 19 -9.56 -17.51 9.40
N SER A 20 -10.60 -16.72 9.12
CA SER A 20 -10.49 -15.49 8.34
C SER A 20 -9.39 -14.61 8.91
N PHE A 21 -8.32 -14.43 8.14
CA PHE A 21 -7.25 -13.50 8.46
C PHE A 21 -7.83 -12.09 8.43
N GLU A 22 -7.48 -11.24 9.39
CA GLU A 22 -7.75 -9.81 9.24
C GLU A 22 -6.87 -9.30 8.10
N GLU A 23 -7.52 -9.02 6.97
CA GLU A 23 -6.93 -8.44 5.79
C GLU A 23 -6.29 -7.08 6.15
N LYS A 24 -4.96 -7.04 6.23
CA LYS A 24 -4.24 -5.79 6.50
C LYS A 24 -4.18 -4.93 5.26
N VAL A 25 -3.77 -5.49 4.12
CA VAL A 25 -3.81 -4.83 2.81
C VAL A 25 -5.14 -5.14 2.14
N LYS A 26 -5.77 -4.14 1.53
CA LYS A 26 -7.10 -4.28 0.95
C LYS A 26 -7.12 -3.77 -0.48
N GLU A 27 -7.64 -4.60 -1.39
CA GLU A 27 -7.94 -4.17 -2.78
C GLU A 27 -9.05 -3.09 -2.79
N ASP A 28 -9.97 -3.22 -1.84
CA ASP A 28 -11.20 -2.45 -1.78
C ASP A 28 -11.21 -1.45 -0.62
N LEU A 29 -12.01 -0.40 -0.78
CA LEU A 29 -12.24 0.58 0.27
C LEU A 29 -12.96 -0.08 1.46
N ALA A 30 -12.21 -0.41 2.51
CA ALA A 30 -12.79 -0.95 3.74
C ALA A 30 -13.78 0.05 4.37
N GLY A 31 -14.75 -0.46 5.14
CA GLY A 31 -15.70 0.39 5.86
C GLY A 31 -15.04 1.44 6.77
N THR A 32 -13.91 1.11 7.41
CA THR A 32 -13.12 2.07 8.21
C THR A 32 -12.51 3.17 7.35
N ALA A 33 -11.92 2.82 6.21
CA ALA A 33 -11.35 3.77 5.26
C ALA A 33 -12.42 4.67 4.64
N GLN A 34 -13.56 4.10 4.23
CA GLN A 34 -14.70 4.84 3.70
C GLN A 34 -15.24 5.85 4.72
N ASP A 35 -15.38 5.44 5.99
CA ASP A 35 -15.78 6.33 7.07
C ASP A 35 -14.81 7.48 7.29
N ARG A 36 -13.50 7.20 7.28
CA ARG A 36 -12.44 8.20 7.43
C ARG A 36 -12.43 9.17 6.25
N LEU A 37 -12.51 8.68 5.02
CA LEU A 37 -12.61 9.50 3.82
C LEU A 37 -13.87 10.39 3.87
N ALA A 38 -15.03 9.84 4.25
CA ALA A 38 -16.26 10.60 4.39
C ALA A 38 -16.13 11.79 5.36
N ASN A 39 -15.45 11.58 6.49
CA ASN A 39 -15.19 12.64 7.47
C ASN A 39 -14.21 13.69 6.91
N VAL A 40 -13.10 13.25 6.28
CA VAL A 40 -12.10 14.13 5.68
C VAL A 40 -12.75 15.06 4.66
N VAL A 41 -13.47 14.50 3.69
CA VAL A 41 -14.04 15.33 2.63
C VAL A 41 -15.10 16.29 3.18
N SER A 42 -15.89 15.87 4.16
CA SER A 42 -16.91 16.72 4.78
C SER A 42 -16.30 17.89 5.58
N GLU A 43 -15.11 17.73 6.18
CA GLU A 43 -14.41 18.78 6.92
C GLU A 43 -14.07 20.00 6.04
N TYR A 44 -13.62 19.75 4.81
CA TYR A 44 -13.14 20.78 3.87
C TYR A 44 -14.17 21.20 2.82
N SER A 45 -15.25 20.44 2.66
CA SER A 45 -16.28 20.72 1.66
C SER A 45 -17.04 22.01 1.93
N LYS A 46 -17.22 22.83 0.88
CA LYS A 46 -18.06 24.03 0.91
C LYS A 46 -19.48 23.73 0.49
N LYS A 47 -20.43 24.52 1.01
CA LYS A 47 -21.87 24.37 0.75
C LYS A 47 -22.22 24.18 -0.73
N TRP A 48 -21.73 25.06 -1.60
CA TRP A 48 -22.07 25.01 -3.03
C TRP A 48 -21.48 23.79 -3.73
N VAL A 49 -20.23 23.45 -3.41
CA VAL A 49 -19.54 22.27 -3.93
C VAL A 49 -20.29 21.00 -3.53
N ILE A 50 -20.76 20.88 -2.28
CA ILE A 50 -21.53 19.71 -1.83
C ILE A 50 -22.81 19.54 -2.66
N ILE A 51 -23.57 20.62 -2.84
CA ILE A 51 -24.83 20.59 -3.59
C ILE A 51 -24.59 20.21 -5.05
N GLU A 52 -23.59 20.80 -5.69
CA GLU A 52 -23.28 20.51 -7.09
C GLU A 52 -22.76 19.08 -7.27
N THR A 53 -21.89 18.62 -6.38
CA THR A 53 -21.39 17.24 -6.38
C THR A 53 -22.52 16.25 -6.22
N ALA A 54 -23.44 16.48 -5.27
CA ALA A 54 -24.60 15.62 -5.08
C ALA A 54 -25.49 15.55 -6.34
N ARG A 55 -25.65 16.66 -7.06
CA ARG A 55 -26.39 16.68 -8.34
C ARG A 55 -25.68 15.92 -9.45
N LYS A 56 -24.35 16.04 -9.57
CA LYS A 56 -23.55 15.26 -10.52
C LYS A 56 -23.67 13.77 -10.22
N HIS A 57 -23.54 13.41 -8.94
CA HIS A 57 -23.67 12.03 -8.45
C HIS A 57 -25.08 11.44 -8.68
N GLU A 58 -26.12 12.22 -8.42
CA GLU A 58 -27.51 11.83 -8.72
C GLU A 58 -27.74 11.67 -10.23
N GLY A 59 -27.16 12.54 -11.05
CA GLY A 59 -27.22 12.42 -12.51
C GLY A 59 -26.59 11.11 -13.03
N GLU A 60 -25.50 10.66 -12.41
CA GLU A 60 -24.80 9.43 -12.78
C GLU A 60 -25.53 8.16 -12.29
N PHE A 61 -25.99 8.14 -11.03
CA PHE A 61 -26.52 6.93 -10.38
C PHE A 61 -28.04 6.92 -10.15
N GLY A 62 -28.74 7.99 -10.53
CA GLY A 62 -30.20 8.11 -10.53
C GLY A 62 -30.87 8.37 -9.17
N VAL A 63 -30.17 8.23 -8.04
CA VAL A 63 -30.71 8.56 -6.69
C VAL A 63 -29.58 8.96 -5.72
N THR A 64 -29.67 10.14 -5.12
CA THR A 64 -28.95 10.47 -3.87
C THR A 64 -29.89 10.31 -2.67
N LYS A 65 -29.45 9.59 -1.62
CA LYS A 65 -30.19 9.52 -0.35
C LYS A 65 -30.05 10.86 0.40
N GLY A 66 -30.89 11.84 0.08
CA GLY A 66 -31.02 13.09 0.83
C GLY A 66 -31.29 14.30 -0.05
N ASP A 67 -32.18 15.19 0.41
CA ASP A 67 -32.44 16.47 -0.28
C ASP A 67 -31.27 17.43 -0.03
N PHE A 68 -30.27 17.45 -0.92
CA PHE A 68 -29.17 18.42 -0.87
C PHE A 68 -29.64 19.78 -1.41
N ASP A 69 -30.04 20.68 -0.52
CA ASP A 69 -30.68 21.95 -0.90
C ASP A 69 -29.94 23.20 -0.37
N ARG A 70 -30.12 24.30 -1.11
CA ARG A 70 -29.66 25.66 -0.80
C ARG A 70 -30.22 26.19 0.51
N SER A 71 -31.38 25.71 0.96
CA SER A 71 -31.97 26.11 2.24
C SER A 71 -31.23 25.57 3.46
N GLN A 72 -30.47 24.48 3.32
CA GLN A 72 -29.79 23.82 4.44
C GLN A 72 -28.50 24.54 4.86
N SER A 73 -28.11 24.40 6.12
CA SER A 73 -26.81 24.91 6.57
C SER A 73 -25.66 24.07 5.99
N VAL A 74 -24.44 24.61 5.95
CA VAL A 74 -23.27 23.84 5.51
C VAL A 74 -23.03 22.61 6.39
N ASN A 75 -23.33 22.69 7.69
CA ASN A 75 -23.15 21.58 8.62
C ASN A 75 -24.18 20.46 8.37
N ASP A 76 -25.42 20.82 8.03
CA ASP A 76 -26.43 19.83 7.66
C ASP A 76 -26.06 19.12 6.36
N LEU A 77 -25.59 19.87 5.35
CA LEU A 77 -25.11 19.32 4.08
C LEU A 77 -23.91 18.40 4.28
N ARG A 78 -22.95 18.76 5.15
CA ARG A 78 -21.81 17.91 5.51
C ARG A 78 -22.26 16.62 6.20
N ARG A 79 -23.27 16.70 7.08
CA ARG A 79 -23.86 15.51 7.72
C ARG A 79 -24.54 14.59 6.70
N LEU A 80 -25.28 15.16 5.74
CA LEU A 80 -25.89 14.41 4.64
C LEU A 80 -24.83 13.77 3.74
N GLN A 81 -23.78 14.51 3.38
CA GLN A 81 -22.64 14.03 2.61
C GLN A 81 -21.94 12.87 3.32
N THR A 82 -21.61 13.03 4.59
CA THR A 82 -21.03 11.94 5.40
C THR A 82 -21.97 10.73 5.44
N GLY A 83 -23.27 10.97 5.67
CA GLY A 83 -24.28 9.91 5.68
C GLY A 83 -24.36 9.16 4.35
N LEU A 84 -24.37 9.88 3.22
CA LEU A 84 -24.35 9.28 1.88
C LEU A 84 -23.11 8.41 1.71
N LEU A 85 -21.92 8.99 1.91
CA LEU A 85 -20.65 8.32 1.67
C LEU A 85 -20.45 7.07 2.52
N LYS A 86 -21.02 6.99 3.73
CA LYS A 86 -20.91 5.80 4.59
C LYS A 86 -21.84 4.64 4.24
N HIS A 87 -22.90 4.90 3.47
CA HIS A 87 -23.96 3.91 3.22
C HIS A 87 -24.12 3.52 1.74
N VAL A 88 -23.34 4.12 0.85
CA VAL A 88 -23.26 3.70 -0.56
C VAL A 88 -22.18 2.64 -0.74
N ASP A 89 -22.27 1.90 -1.84
CA ASP A 89 -21.17 1.03 -2.28
C ASP A 89 -19.91 1.84 -2.60
N ARG A 90 -18.77 1.14 -2.60
CA ARG A 90 -17.43 1.72 -2.82
C ARG A 90 -17.40 2.60 -4.06
N ASP A 91 -17.84 2.10 -5.19
CA ASP A 91 -17.68 2.77 -6.49
C ASP A 91 -18.41 4.11 -6.44
N LYS A 92 -19.63 4.13 -5.91
CA LYS A 92 -20.37 5.38 -5.67
C LYS A 92 -19.69 6.31 -4.69
N ALA A 93 -19.04 5.80 -3.63
CA ALA A 93 -18.31 6.62 -2.68
C ALA A 93 -17.08 7.28 -3.33
N LEU A 94 -16.29 6.52 -4.09
CA LEU A 94 -15.10 7.01 -4.78
C LEU A 94 -15.48 8.03 -5.86
N THR A 95 -16.46 7.71 -6.73
CA THR A 95 -16.96 8.64 -7.76
C THR A 95 -17.48 9.94 -7.15
N TYR A 96 -18.17 9.88 -5.99
CA TYR A 96 -18.58 11.10 -5.29
C TYR A 96 -17.37 11.94 -4.87
N ILE A 97 -16.33 11.32 -4.31
CA ILE A 97 -15.11 12.02 -3.87
C ILE A 97 -14.35 12.61 -5.07
N GLU A 98 -14.28 11.91 -6.20
CA GLU A 98 -13.71 12.43 -7.45
C GLU A 98 -14.48 13.66 -7.95
N PHE A 99 -15.81 13.57 -8.05
CA PHE A 99 -16.63 14.71 -8.43
C PHE A 99 -16.45 15.89 -7.48
N LEU A 100 -16.34 15.61 -6.18
CA LEU A 100 -16.13 16.63 -5.16
C LEU A 100 -14.80 17.34 -5.35
N LEU A 101 -13.71 16.59 -5.52
CA LEU A 101 -12.37 17.15 -5.74
C LEU A 101 -12.34 18.00 -7.00
N ASN A 102 -12.79 17.44 -8.13
CA ASN A 102 -12.83 18.16 -9.40
C ASN A 102 -13.68 19.44 -9.33
N THR A 103 -14.85 19.37 -8.71
CA THR A 103 -15.73 20.55 -8.52
C THR A 103 -15.09 21.57 -7.56
N SER A 104 -14.39 21.11 -6.53
CA SER A 104 -13.75 22.01 -5.56
C SER A 104 -12.61 22.80 -6.17
N TRP A 105 -11.82 22.15 -7.04
CA TRP A 105 -10.73 22.79 -7.77
C TRP A 105 -11.21 23.70 -8.88
N SER A 106 -12.23 23.32 -9.65
CA SER A 106 -12.78 24.17 -10.71
C SER A 106 -13.39 25.45 -10.16
N GLU A 107 -13.97 25.41 -8.97
CA GLU A 107 -14.57 26.56 -8.28
C GLU A 107 -13.55 27.33 -7.41
N CYS A 108 -12.27 26.92 -7.41
CA CYS A 108 -11.23 27.60 -6.66
C CYS A 108 -10.75 28.83 -7.43
N ASP A 109 -10.94 30.02 -6.85
CA ASP A 109 -10.54 31.32 -7.40
C ASP A 109 -9.07 31.68 -7.11
N GLY A 110 -8.27 30.73 -6.62
CA GLY A 110 -6.85 30.93 -6.32
C GLY A 110 -6.57 31.72 -5.04
N HIS A 111 -7.58 31.89 -4.18
CA HIS A 111 -7.32 32.43 -2.84
C HIS A 111 -6.55 31.41 -1.99
N LYS A 112 -5.43 31.87 -1.43
CA LYS A 112 -4.51 31.10 -0.57
C LYS A 112 -5.17 30.20 0.46
N ASP A 113 -6.08 30.74 1.26
CA ASP A 113 -6.77 29.95 2.29
C ASP A 113 -7.56 28.79 1.68
N ARG A 114 -8.13 28.99 0.49
CA ARG A 114 -8.92 27.97 -0.20
C ARG A 114 -8.03 26.92 -0.84
N VAL A 115 -6.96 27.33 -1.50
CA VAL A 115 -5.96 26.40 -2.05
C VAL A 115 -5.36 25.57 -0.91
N ALA A 116 -4.96 26.21 0.19
CA ALA A 116 -4.43 25.53 1.38
C ALA A 116 -5.42 24.51 1.98
N ASP A 117 -6.72 24.81 2.02
CA ASP A 117 -7.73 23.85 2.50
C ASP A 117 -7.91 22.67 1.54
N LEU A 118 -7.86 22.88 0.22
CA LEU A 118 -7.89 21.80 -0.77
C LEU A 118 -6.64 20.92 -0.70
N MET A 119 -5.48 21.53 -0.48
CA MET A 119 -4.22 20.83 -0.24
C MET A 119 -4.31 19.94 1.00
N LYS A 120 -4.84 20.45 2.11
CA LYS A 120 -5.05 19.64 3.32
C LYS A 120 -6.03 18.50 3.10
N MET A 121 -7.08 18.73 2.29
CA MET A 121 -8.04 17.68 1.94
C MET A 121 -7.37 16.57 1.13
N ASP A 122 -6.63 16.92 0.06
CA ASP A 122 -5.86 15.98 -0.75
C ASP A 122 -4.84 15.18 0.10
N ASP A 123 -4.04 15.87 0.92
CA ASP A 123 -3.04 15.26 1.79
C ASP A 123 -3.68 14.25 2.77
N LYS A 124 -4.83 14.60 3.35
CA LYS A 124 -5.56 13.71 4.26
C LYS A 124 -6.18 12.52 3.53
N ILE A 125 -6.72 12.70 2.32
CA ILE A 125 -7.25 11.58 1.51
C ILE A 125 -6.14 10.58 1.22
N ARG A 126 -5.01 11.03 0.68
CA ARG A 126 -3.85 10.17 0.37
C ARG A 126 -3.33 9.46 1.62
N ARG A 127 -3.28 10.16 2.74
CA ARG A 127 -2.88 9.59 4.03
C ARG A 127 -3.82 8.47 4.49
N VAL A 128 -5.14 8.67 4.39
CA VAL A 128 -6.12 7.63 4.75
C VAL A 128 -5.92 6.38 3.88
N LEU A 129 -5.70 6.53 2.57
CA LEU A 129 -5.43 5.38 1.69
C LEU A 129 -4.20 4.60 2.14
N ARG A 130 -3.10 5.28 2.49
CA ARG A 130 -1.86 4.63 2.96
C ARG A 130 -2.02 3.96 4.32
N GLU A 131 -2.53 4.67 5.31
CA GLU A 131 -2.67 4.14 6.69
C GLU A 131 -3.67 2.98 6.76
N GLU A 132 -4.71 3.00 5.93
CA GLU A 132 -5.66 1.88 5.82
C GLU A 132 -5.22 0.81 4.81
N ARG A 133 -4.00 0.96 4.23
CA ARG A 133 -3.39 0.07 3.23
C ARG A 133 -4.31 -0.29 2.08
N ILE A 134 -5.00 0.73 1.58
CA ILE A 134 -5.88 0.64 0.42
C ILE A 134 -5.02 0.74 -0.83
N MET A 135 -5.10 -0.26 -1.71
CA MET A 135 -4.31 -0.34 -2.93
C MET A 135 -4.85 0.56 -4.05
N MET A 136 -5.10 1.83 -3.70
CA MET A 136 -5.51 2.87 -4.62
C MET A 136 -4.63 4.09 -4.45
N GLU A 137 -4.42 4.79 -5.54
CA GLU A 137 -3.84 6.13 -5.56
C GLU A 137 -4.84 7.14 -6.10
N LEU A 138 -4.61 8.40 -5.76
CA LEU A 138 -5.34 9.52 -6.33
C LEU A 138 -4.42 10.20 -7.34
N LYS A 139 -4.80 10.19 -8.63
CA LYS A 139 -4.16 11.03 -9.64
C LYS A 139 -4.86 12.40 -9.70
N PRO A 140 -4.19 13.47 -10.13
CA PRO A 140 -2.75 13.56 -10.42
C PRO A 140 -1.89 13.36 -9.18
N GLU A 141 -0.58 13.16 -9.36
CA GLU A 141 0.36 12.99 -8.25
C GLU A 141 0.53 14.27 -7.42
N ARG A 142 0.96 14.11 -6.16
CA ARG A 142 1.01 15.22 -5.21
C ARG A 142 1.95 16.35 -5.64
N ASP A 143 3.03 16.01 -6.33
CA ASP A 143 4.05 16.93 -6.83
C ASP A 143 3.64 17.67 -8.11
N GLN A 144 2.60 17.20 -8.80
CA GLN A 144 1.96 17.87 -9.92
C GLN A 144 0.93 18.92 -9.45
N LEU A 145 0.49 18.82 -8.19
CA LEU A 145 -0.43 19.80 -7.61
C LEU A 145 0.30 21.08 -7.19
N PRO A 146 -0.37 22.24 -7.25
CA PRO A 146 0.21 23.51 -6.82
C PRO A 146 0.81 23.46 -5.43
N LEU A 147 1.96 24.10 -5.28
CA LEU A 147 2.49 24.43 -3.96
C LEU A 147 2.02 25.84 -3.59
N VAL A 148 1.51 25.98 -2.36
CA VAL A 148 1.34 27.30 -1.75
C VAL A 148 2.73 27.82 -1.40
N GLU A 149 3.37 28.54 -2.32
CA GLU A 149 4.64 29.22 -2.05
C GLU A 149 4.37 30.51 -1.27
N THR A 150 5.02 30.65 -0.11
CA THR A 150 4.75 31.76 0.80
C THR A 150 5.39 33.10 0.40
N GLU A 151 6.29 33.19 -0.58
CA GLU A 151 6.91 34.46 -0.98
C GLU A 151 7.75 34.31 -2.27
N ASP A 152 7.47 35.10 -3.33
CA ASP A 152 8.41 35.31 -4.43
C ASP A 152 9.53 36.31 -4.01
N HIS A 153 10.57 36.47 -4.84
CA HIS A 153 11.72 37.35 -4.57
C HIS A 153 11.36 38.85 -4.55
N LEU A 154 10.09 39.19 -4.80
CA LEU A 154 9.51 40.54 -4.87
C LEU A 154 8.38 40.73 -3.84
N GLY A 155 8.13 39.76 -2.96
CA GLY A 155 7.06 39.78 -1.96
C GLY A 155 5.63 39.73 -2.53
N ARG A 156 5.46 39.29 -3.79
CA ARG A 156 4.15 39.10 -4.41
C ARG A 156 3.73 37.65 -4.28
N GLU A 157 2.64 37.45 -3.58
CA GLU A 157 1.99 36.15 -3.46
C GLU A 157 1.16 35.90 -4.73
N THR A 158 1.66 35.08 -5.64
CA THR A 158 0.85 34.55 -6.76
C THR A 158 0.99 33.05 -6.77
N GLU A 159 -0.14 32.36 -6.60
CA GLU A 159 -0.22 30.91 -6.58
C GLU A 159 -0.45 30.39 -8.01
N THR A 160 0.30 29.36 -8.40
CA THR A 160 -0.02 28.60 -9.61
C THR A 160 -1.33 27.87 -9.34
N LEU A 161 -2.40 28.18 -10.07
CA LEU A 161 -3.63 27.40 -9.97
C LEU A 161 -3.42 26.03 -10.59
N TYR A 162 -4.08 25.03 -10.01
CA TYR A 162 -4.17 23.72 -10.65
C TYR A 162 -4.92 23.87 -11.97
N ASP A 163 -4.32 23.44 -13.07
CA ASP A 163 -4.96 23.41 -14.38
C ASP A 163 -5.37 21.96 -14.72
N PRO A 164 -6.67 21.62 -14.61
CA PRO A 164 -7.16 20.30 -14.97
C PRO A 164 -6.92 19.93 -16.44
N ASP A 165 -6.77 20.91 -17.35
CA ASP A 165 -6.50 20.65 -18.76
C ASP A 165 -5.02 20.23 -18.98
N GLU A 166 -4.11 20.65 -18.08
CA GLU A 166 -2.68 20.30 -18.12
C GLU A 166 -2.38 19.01 -17.35
N PHE A 167 -2.98 18.84 -16.16
CA PHE A 167 -2.63 17.77 -15.22
C PHE A 167 -3.69 16.65 -15.14
N GLY A 168 -4.80 16.79 -15.85
CA GLY A 168 -5.90 15.82 -15.86
C GLY A 168 -6.96 16.09 -14.78
N SER A 169 -7.97 15.22 -14.68
CA SER A 169 -8.96 15.27 -13.62
C SER A 169 -8.54 14.41 -12.43
N PHE A 170 -8.98 14.78 -11.23
CA PHE A 170 -8.82 13.93 -10.06
C PHE A 170 -9.54 12.60 -10.25
N GLN A 171 -8.82 11.48 -10.15
CA GLN A 171 -9.35 10.14 -10.30
C GLN A 171 -8.62 9.14 -9.42
N PHE A 172 -9.33 8.14 -8.90
CA PHE A 172 -8.73 7.02 -8.20
C PHE A 172 -8.28 5.96 -9.18
N GLU A 173 -7.05 5.50 -9.03
CA GLU A 173 -6.48 4.41 -9.83
C GLU A 173 -6.05 3.27 -8.91
N LYS A 174 -6.13 2.03 -9.40
CA LYS A 174 -5.66 0.87 -8.64
C LYS A 174 -4.13 0.80 -8.71
N LEU A 175 -3.48 0.80 -7.54
CA LEU A 175 -2.02 0.65 -7.43
C LEU A 175 -1.55 -0.78 -7.62
N ALA A 176 -2.37 -1.75 -7.20
CA ALA A 176 -2.04 -3.15 -7.26
C ALA A 176 -3.30 -3.97 -7.48
N ASP A 177 -3.12 -5.18 -8.01
CA ASP A 177 -4.19 -6.15 -8.18
C ASP A 177 -4.28 -7.11 -6.98
N GLN A 178 -5.27 -8.00 -7.01
CA GLN A 178 -5.51 -8.98 -5.95
C GLN A 178 -4.31 -9.91 -5.71
N SER A 179 -3.43 -10.12 -6.70
CA SER A 179 -2.24 -10.98 -6.52
C SER A 179 -1.27 -10.38 -5.50
N PHE A 180 -1.22 -9.06 -5.39
CA PHE A 180 -0.46 -8.36 -4.35
C PHE A 180 -1.01 -8.65 -2.97
N VAL A 181 -2.33 -8.47 -2.82
CA VAL A 181 -3.06 -8.65 -1.58
C VAL A 181 -2.86 -10.09 -1.07
N GLU A 182 -2.94 -11.07 -1.97
CA GLU A 182 -2.66 -12.47 -1.65
C GLU A 182 -1.21 -12.72 -1.23
N ALA A 183 -0.23 -12.09 -1.88
CA ALA A 183 1.18 -12.26 -1.56
C ALA A 183 1.52 -11.73 -0.16
N ASP A 184 1.08 -10.51 0.19
CA ASP A 184 1.28 -9.92 1.53
C ASP A 184 0.59 -10.76 2.61
N GLN A 185 -0.67 -11.17 2.37
CA GLN A 185 -1.40 -12.01 3.33
C GLN A 185 -0.73 -13.36 3.58
N ARG A 186 -0.24 -14.01 2.51
CA ARG A 186 0.48 -15.28 2.63
C ARG A 186 1.73 -15.12 3.48
N LEU A 187 2.54 -14.09 3.23
CA LEU A 187 3.75 -13.85 4.00
C LEU A 187 3.45 -13.57 5.48
N ARG A 188 2.42 -12.77 5.76
CA ARG A 188 1.96 -12.50 7.14
C ARG A 188 1.37 -13.71 7.84
N GLY A 189 0.83 -14.66 7.10
CA GLY A 189 0.42 -15.95 7.66
C GLY A 189 1.62 -16.69 8.27
N LEU A 190 2.81 -16.52 7.68
CA LEU A 190 4.04 -17.20 8.11
C LEU A 190 4.70 -16.55 9.33
N THR A 191 4.56 -15.23 9.53
CA THR A 191 5.13 -14.53 10.71
C THR A 191 4.50 -14.97 12.03
N LYS A 192 3.26 -15.45 12.04
CA LYS A 192 2.59 -15.92 13.27
C LYS A 192 3.05 -17.28 13.77
N GLY A 193 3.91 -17.98 13.03
CA GLY A 193 4.45 -19.28 13.43
C GLY A 193 5.59 -19.22 14.45
N GLU A 194 5.90 -18.05 15.02
CA GLU A 194 7.11 -17.69 15.81
C GLU A 194 8.44 -17.90 15.06
N ARG A 195 8.56 -18.96 14.25
CA ARG A 195 9.77 -19.37 13.52
C ARG A 195 10.30 -18.31 12.56
N TRP A 196 9.46 -17.48 11.97
CA TRP A 196 9.86 -16.52 10.92
C TRP A 196 9.65 -15.06 11.33
N GLU A 197 9.27 -14.81 12.58
CA GLU A 197 8.89 -13.48 13.05
C GLU A 197 10.07 -12.50 12.99
N ASP A 198 11.22 -12.91 13.54
CA ASP A 198 12.43 -12.10 13.62
C ASP A 198 13.01 -11.82 12.23
N GLU A 199 13.04 -12.81 11.34
CA GLU A 199 13.62 -12.67 10.01
C GLU A 199 12.75 -11.79 9.09
N LEU A 200 11.44 -11.73 9.37
CA LEU A 200 10.48 -10.89 8.65
C LEU A 200 10.29 -9.50 9.27
N ALA A 201 11.08 -9.15 10.30
CA ALA A 201 11.04 -7.82 10.92
C ALA A 201 11.33 -6.71 9.89
N GLY A 202 12.35 -6.88 9.04
CA GLY A 202 12.68 -5.92 7.97
C GLY A 202 11.51 -5.68 7.00
N TYR A 203 10.79 -6.72 6.61
CA TYR A 203 9.59 -6.60 5.77
C TYR A 203 8.49 -5.79 6.47
N ASN A 204 8.29 -5.98 7.78
CA ASN A 204 7.32 -5.20 8.54
C ASN A 204 7.74 -3.72 8.67
N GLU A 205 9.01 -3.45 8.96
CA GLU A 205 9.56 -2.08 9.00
C GLU A 205 9.43 -1.37 7.64
N ALA A 206 9.61 -2.09 6.52
CA ALA A 206 9.40 -1.54 5.19
C ALA A 206 7.95 -1.08 4.96
N TRP A 207 6.98 -1.82 5.51
CA TRP A 207 5.57 -1.45 5.49
C TRP A 207 5.26 -0.22 6.35
N GLU A 208 5.86 -0.12 7.52
CA GLU A 208 5.72 1.07 8.39
C GLU A 208 6.22 2.33 7.68
N LEU A 209 7.38 2.25 7.00
CA LEU A 209 7.90 3.35 6.19
C LEU A 209 6.98 3.73 5.02
N TYR A 210 6.35 2.74 4.39
CA TYR A 210 5.37 2.98 3.31
C TYR A 210 4.11 3.70 3.83
N GLU A 211 3.56 3.25 4.96
CA GLU A 211 2.39 3.87 5.60
C GLU A 211 2.65 5.34 5.98
N ASP A 212 3.83 5.61 6.54
CA ASP A 212 4.27 6.94 6.90
C ASP A 212 4.49 7.86 5.68
N GLY A 213 4.44 7.32 4.46
CA GLY A 213 4.72 8.06 3.22
C GLY A 213 6.22 8.36 3.03
N THR A 214 7.09 7.63 3.73
CA THR A 214 8.55 7.79 3.64
C THR A 214 9.10 6.94 2.49
N PHE A 215 8.78 7.35 1.26
CA PHE A 215 9.20 6.65 0.04
C PHE A 215 10.67 6.94 -0.29
N THR A 216 11.55 6.22 0.40
CA THR A 216 12.99 6.37 0.29
C THR A 216 13.67 5.03 0.09
N PHE A 217 14.98 5.05 -0.19
CA PHE A 217 15.80 3.85 -0.32
C PHE A 217 15.77 2.94 0.92
N HIS A 218 15.40 3.47 2.09
CA HIS A 218 15.25 2.68 3.31
C HIS A 218 14.22 1.55 3.16
N ILE A 219 13.17 1.73 2.36
CA ILE A 219 12.23 0.63 2.07
C ILE A 219 12.98 -0.54 1.41
N ALA A 220 13.80 -0.26 0.39
CA ALA A 220 14.57 -1.31 -0.28
C ALA A 220 15.59 -1.97 0.65
N GLU A 221 16.26 -1.18 1.51
CA GLU A 221 17.20 -1.68 2.51
C GLU A 221 16.52 -2.65 3.50
N LYS A 222 15.36 -2.28 4.04
CA LYS A 222 14.61 -3.13 4.97
C LYS A 222 14.10 -4.42 4.31
N LEU A 223 13.69 -4.35 3.05
CA LEU A 223 13.31 -5.52 2.27
C LEU A 223 14.52 -6.45 1.99
N TYR A 224 15.69 -5.89 1.71
CA TYR A 224 16.93 -6.68 1.55
C TYR A 224 17.26 -7.44 2.83
N ASN A 225 17.18 -6.77 3.99
CA ASN A 225 17.52 -7.39 5.26
C ASN A 225 16.64 -8.61 5.56
N SER A 226 15.34 -8.55 5.24
CA SER A 226 14.46 -9.73 5.39
C SER A 226 14.74 -10.84 4.37
N LEU A 227 15.12 -10.49 3.14
CA LEU A 227 15.57 -11.48 2.16
C LEU A 227 16.79 -12.23 2.70
N GLU A 228 17.81 -11.50 3.13
CA GLU A 228 19.04 -12.06 3.67
C GLU A 228 18.79 -12.89 4.92
N ALA A 229 18.08 -12.35 5.92
CA ALA A 229 17.80 -13.03 7.18
C ALA A 229 17.05 -14.37 6.99
N VAL A 230 16.01 -14.40 6.17
CA VAL A 230 15.27 -15.65 5.89
C VAL A 230 16.18 -16.66 5.19
N THR A 231 16.97 -16.23 4.20
CA THR A 231 17.85 -17.15 3.49
C THR A 231 19.01 -17.67 4.33
N GLN A 232 19.58 -16.81 5.17
CA GLN A 232 20.64 -17.18 6.11
C GLN A 232 20.11 -18.19 7.13
N LYS A 233 18.92 -17.96 7.69
CA LYS A 233 18.32 -18.90 8.65
C LYS A 233 18.18 -20.30 8.06
N ILE A 234 17.68 -20.41 6.83
CA ILE A 234 17.55 -21.71 6.15
C ILE A 234 18.94 -22.33 5.93
N CYS A 235 19.85 -21.60 5.28
CA CYS A 235 21.12 -22.16 4.85
C CYS A 235 22.11 -22.41 5.99
N VAL A 236 22.14 -21.57 7.03
CA VAL A 236 23.14 -21.65 8.10
C VAL A 236 22.55 -22.32 9.32
N GLU A 237 21.45 -21.79 9.86
CA GLU A 237 20.93 -22.22 11.16
C GLU A 237 20.17 -23.55 11.11
N LEU A 238 19.43 -23.78 10.01
CA LEU A 238 18.53 -24.93 9.92
C LEU A 238 19.15 -26.12 9.19
N GLU A 239 19.91 -25.89 8.11
CA GLU A 239 20.36 -26.96 7.22
C GLU A 239 21.89 -27.10 7.06
N ASP A 240 22.70 -26.17 7.60
CA ASP A 240 24.17 -26.21 7.53
C ASP A 240 24.73 -26.33 6.08
N TRP A 241 24.09 -25.64 5.14
CA TRP A 241 24.46 -25.54 3.72
C TRP A 241 25.43 -24.41 3.39
N GLY A 242 25.57 -23.40 4.25
CA GLY A 242 26.39 -22.21 4.01
C GLY A 242 26.99 -21.63 5.29
N ASP A 243 27.81 -20.59 5.13
CA ASP A 243 28.56 -19.98 6.23
C ASP A 243 27.96 -18.62 6.66
N GLU A 244 28.15 -18.24 7.92
CA GLU A 244 27.83 -16.89 8.39
C GLU A 244 28.65 -15.84 7.60
N GLY A 245 27.95 -14.94 6.90
CA GLY A 245 28.56 -13.85 6.11
C GLY A 245 28.52 -14.06 4.60
N ASP A 246 28.01 -15.20 4.14
CA ASP A 246 27.59 -15.38 2.75
C ASP A 246 26.51 -14.35 2.38
N SER A 247 26.52 -13.92 1.12
CA SER A 247 25.50 -12.98 0.64
C SER A 247 24.19 -13.70 0.32
N PHE A 248 23.09 -12.95 0.26
CA PHE A 248 21.81 -13.48 -0.24
C PHE A 248 21.95 -14.26 -1.56
N GLY A 249 22.79 -13.78 -2.49
CA GLY A 249 23.01 -14.47 -3.76
C GLY A 249 23.66 -15.85 -3.60
N ASP A 250 24.58 -15.97 -2.65
CA ASP A 250 25.26 -17.23 -2.32
C ASP A 250 24.27 -18.21 -1.66
N TYR A 251 23.45 -17.74 -0.73
CA TYR A 251 22.41 -18.60 -0.11
C TYR A 251 21.40 -19.12 -1.13
N ILE A 252 20.97 -18.32 -2.11
CA ILE A 252 20.07 -18.78 -3.18
C ILE A 252 20.71 -19.87 -4.02
N GLU A 253 22.01 -19.75 -4.32
CA GLU A 253 22.76 -20.77 -5.03
C GLU A 253 22.89 -22.07 -4.22
N GLN A 254 23.10 -21.98 -2.90
CA GLN A 254 23.11 -23.14 -2.01
C GLN A 254 21.76 -23.84 -1.94
N MET A 255 20.67 -23.10 -1.76
CA MET A 255 19.32 -23.66 -1.76
C MET A 255 19.00 -24.39 -3.07
N ARG A 256 19.43 -23.83 -4.20
CA ARG A 256 19.29 -24.48 -5.51
C ARG A 256 20.15 -25.74 -5.59
N GLY A 257 21.41 -25.67 -5.18
CA GLY A 257 22.36 -26.79 -5.20
C GLY A 257 21.90 -27.97 -4.35
N ASN A 258 21.19 -27.69 -3.25
CA ASN A 258 20.62 -28.68 -2.34
C ASN A 258 19.19 -29.11 -2.71
N GLY A 259 18.65 -28.65 -3.84
CA GLY A 259 17.38 -29.11 -4.39
C GLY A 259 16.13 -28.50 -3.78
N LEU A 260 16.25 -27.47 -2.92
CA LEU A 260 15.10 -26.80 -2.29
C LEU A 260 14.12 -26.26 -3.35
N PHE A 261 14.64 -25.78 -4.47
CA PHE A 261 13.83 -25.40 -5.62
C PHE A 261 14.59 -25.63 -6.93
N GLU A 262 13.85 -25.93 -7.99
CA GLU A 262 14.35 -26.00 -9.37
C GLU A 262 13.75 -24.83 -10.16
N PRO A 263 14.39 -23.65 -10.15
CA PRO A 263 13.85 -22.49 -10.82
C PRO A 263 14.09 -22.64 -12.31
N ASN A 264 13.02 -22.53 -13.10
CA ASN A 264 13.19 -22.39 -14.54
C ASN A 264 13.92 -21.06 -14.86
N GLY A 265 14.47 -20.94 -16.07
CA GLY A 265 15.27 -19.75 -16.44
C GLY A 265 14.52 -18.42 -16.31
N ALA A 266 13.18 -18.43 -16.41
CA ALA A 266 12.36 -17.24 -16.21
C ALA A 266 12.31 -16.82 -14.73
N MET A 267 12.07 -17.78 -13.82
CA MET A 267 12.10 -17.53 -12.37
C MET A 267 13.48 -17.05 -11.92
N GLN A 268 14.56 -17.63 -12.44
CA GLN A 268 15.92 -17.14 -12.14
C GLN A 268 16.12 -15.68 -12.57
N HIS A 269 15.60 -15.32 -13.75
CA HIS A 269 15.70 -13.94 -14.24
C HIS A 269 14.89 -12.97 -13.38
N GLU A 270 13.67 -13.32 -13.01
CA GLU A 270 12.84 -12.53 -12.10
C GLU A 270 13.53 -12.33 -10.75
N TRP A 271 14.13 -13.38 -10.18
CA TRP A 271 14.83 -13.27 -8.90
C TRP A 271 16.06 -12.38 -8.98
N GLN A 272 16.86 -12.51 -10.03
CA GLN A 272 17.98 -11.60 -10.26
C GLN A 272 17.51 -10.16 -10.47
N GLN A 273 16.33 -9.94 -11.07
CA GLN A 273 15.74 -8.61 -11.18
C GLN A 273 15.30 -8.06 -9.82
N ILE A 274 14.66 -8.86 -8.97
CA ILE A 274 14.30 -8.49 -7.59
C ILE A 274 15.57 -8.11 -6.81
N LEU A 275 16.57 -8.99 -6.84
CA LEU A 275 17.88 -8.79 -6.23
C LEU A 275 18.52 -7.49 -6.71
N LYS A 276 18.56 -7.27 -8.02
CA LYS A 276 19.15 -6.07 -8.61
C LYS A 276 18.33 -4.83 -8.26
N GLY A 277 17.00 -4.90 -8.21
CA GLY A 277 16.13 -3.79 -7.85
C GLY A 277 16.35 -3.35 -6.41
N VAL A 278 16.42 -4.32 -5.50
CA VAL A 278 16.71 -4.12 -4.08
C VAL A 278 18.16 -3.65 -3.87
N GLN A 279 19.14 -4.33 -4.47
CA GLN A 279 20.57 -3.97 -4.41
C GLN A 279 20.88 -2.65 -5.10
N THR A 280 20.14 -2.21 -6.11
CA THR A 280 20.30 -0.87 -6.69
C THR A 280 19.79 0.19 -5.71
N GLY A 281 18.74 -0.13 -4.94
CA GLY A 281 18.28 0.69 -3.82
C GLY A 281 19.33 0.81 -2.72
N VAL A 282 19.96 -0.31 -2.35
CA VAL A 282 21.01 -0.39 -1.31
C VAL A 282 22.36 0.16 -1.80
N GLY A 283 22.83 -0.15 -3.00
CA GLY A 283 24.16 0.22 -3.52
C GLY A 283 24.36 1.73 -3.71
N ARG A 284 23.28 2.50 -3.80
CA ARG A 284 23.33 3.98 -3.73
C ARG A 284 23.77 4.50 -2.35
N THR A 285 23.82 3.66 -1.31
CA THR A 285 24.19 4.04 0.07
C THR A 285 25.71 4.05 0.33
N GLY A 286 26.50 3.27 -0.41
CA GLY A 286 27.94 3.12 -0.12
C GLY A 286 28.82 4.27 -0.59
N GLY A 287 28.40 5.01 -1.63
CA GLY A 287 29.23 6.01 -2.32
C GLY A 287 28.78 7.46 -2.20
N ASP A 288 27.50 7.73 -1.88
CA ASP A 288 26.98 9.09 -1.99
C ASP A 288 25.82 9.34 -1.01
N ARG A 289 26.16 9.45 0.29
CA ARG A 289 25.25 9.84 1.40
C ARG A 289 24.56 11.22 1.21
N LYS A 290 24.72 11.88 0.06
CA LYS A 290 24.26 13.26 -0.21
C LYS A 290 23.12 13.39 -1.22
N ARG A 291 22.45 12.31 -1.64
CA ARG A 291 21.23 12.43 -2.44
C ARG A 291 20.10 11.63 -1.82
N HIS A 292 19.17 12.33 -1.17
CA HIS A 292 17.85 11.80 -0.84
C HIS A 292 17.10 11.48 -2.15
N GLY A 293 17.41 10.33 -2.75
CA GLY A 293 16.67 9.82 -3.89
C GLY A 293 15.34 9.32 -3.37
N ARG A 294 14.31 10.19 -3.41
CA ARG A 294 12.93 9.74 -3.35
C ARG A 294 12.76 8.61 -4.35
N ILE A 295 12.13 7.53 -3.92
CA ILE A 295 11.60 6.53 -4.84
C ILE A 295 10.11 6.81 -5.01
N ASP A 296 9.60 6.47 -6.18
CA ASP A 296 8.17 6.56 -6.47
C ASP A 296 7.36 5.65 -5.53
N GLN A 297 6.13 6.05 -5.18
CA GLN A 297 5.19 5.22 -4.44
C GLN A 297 4.89 3.91 -5.21
N ASP A 298 4.77 3.98 -6.53
CA ASP A 298 4.52 2.83 -7.41
C ASP A 298 5.72 1.87 -7.40
N TYR A 299 6.93 2.42 -7.34
CA TYR A 299 8.12 1.60 -7.22
C TYR A 299 8.24 0.96 -5.83
N ALA A 300 7.88 1.70 -4.77
CA ALA A 300 7.89 1.17 -3.41
C ALA A 300 6.89 0.01 -3.24
N ILE A 301 5.67 0.14 -3.80
CA ILE A 301 4.67 -0.94 -3.74
C ILE A 301 5.11 -2.15 -4.58
N LEU A 302 5.71 -1.93 -5.76
CA LEU A 302 6.27 -3.01 -6.57
C LEU A 302 7.34 -3.81 -5.82
N LEU A 303 8.26 -3.14 -5.11
CA LEU A 303 9.28 -3.81 -4.32
C LEU A 303 8.68 -4.63 -3.16
N LEU A 304 7.71 -4.05 -2.43
CA LEU A 304 6.97 -4.76 -1.39
C LEU A 304 6.32 -6.02 -1.94
N HIS A 305 5.74 -5.96 -3.15
CA HIS A 305 5.09 -7.09 -3.81
C HIS A 305 6.05 -8.23 -4.10
N GLN A 306 7.14 -7.88 -4.77
CA GLN A 306 8.11 -8.83 -5.28
C GLN A 306 8.79 -9.58 -4.13
N VAL A 307 9.18 -8.84 -3.09
CA VAL A 307 9.79 -9.42 -1.89
C VAL A 307 8.78 -10.27 -1.13
N ALA A 308 7.52 -9.83 -0.99
CA ALA A 308 6.48 -10.63 -0.34
C ALA A 308 6.25 -11.98 -1.02
N SER A 309 6.08 -11.94 -2.34
CA SER A 309 5.88 -13.12 -3.18
C SER A 309 7.05 -14.09 -3.08
N PHE A 310 8.27 -13.55 -3.12
CA PHE A 310 9.49 -14.34 -3.08
C PHE A 310 9.72 -15.01 -1.71
N LEU A 311 9.64 -14.25 -0.62
CA LEU A 311 9.77 -14.79 0.73
C LEU A 311 8.68 -15.83 1.01
N GLY A 312 7.44 -15.55 0.62
CA GLY A 312 6.33 -16.48 0.75
C GLY A 312 6.57 -17.79 -0.02
N PHE A 313 7.18 -17.71 -1.20
CA PHE A 313 7.56 -18.89 -1.99
C PHE A 313 8.65 -19.72 -1.31
N ILE A 314 9.78 -19.10 -0.91
CA ILE A 314 10.90 -19.82 -0.29
C ILE A 314 10.49 -20.50 1.00
N ILE A 315 9.86 -19.75 1.91
CA ILE A 315 9.46 -20.29 3.22
C ILE A 315 8.49 -21.45 3.02
N LYS A 316 7.47 -21.30 2.17
CA LYS A 316 6.50 -22.37 1.91
C LYS A 316 7.16 -23.60 1.30
N ARG A 317 8.11 -23.41 0.38
CA ARG A 317 8.82 -24.51 -0.26
C ARG A 317 9.66 -25.27 0.77
N TYR A 318 10.40 -24.54 1.59
CA TYR A 318 11.18 -25.09 2.69
C TYR A 318 10.31 -25.84 3.70
N GLU A 319 9.23 -25.25 4.19
CA GLU A 319 8.30 -25.91 5.11
C GLU A 319 7.63 -27.15 4.47
N SER A 320 7.41 -27.16 3.16
CA SER A 320 6.85 -28.33 2.47
C SER A 320 7.84 -29.49 2.35
N GLU A 321 9.13 -29.22 2.29
CA GLU A 321 10.17 -30.20 1.98
C GLU A 321 10.92 -30.66 3.24
N TYR A 322 11.10 -29.75 4.20
CA TYR A 322 11.86 -29.93 5.43
C TYR A 322 11.07 -29.57 6.70
N GLY A 323 9.84 -29.05 6.57
CA GLY A 323 8.98 -28.73 7.72
C GLY A 323 8.49 -30.00 8.41
N ILE A 324 9.30 -30.53 9.31
CA ILE A 324 8.85 -31.51 10.30
C ILE A 324 7.80 -30.78 11.14
N SER A 325 6.55 -31.27 11.11
CA SER A 325 5.48 -30.78 11.97
C SER A 325 5.88 -31.03 13.43
N SER A 326 6.41 -30.01 14.10
CA SER A 326 6.68 -30.02 15.54
C SER A 326 5.43 -29.77 16.35
#